data_AF-A0A938MAW6-F1
#
_entry.id   AF-A0A938MAW6-F1
#
_cell.length_a   1.000
_cell.length_b   1.000
_cell.length_c   1.000
_cell.angle_alpha   90.00
_cell.angle_beta   90.00
_cell.angle_gamma   90.00
#
_symmetry.space_group_name_H-M   'P 1'
#
loop_
_entity.id
_entity.type
_entity.pdbx_description
1 polymer ?
#
loop_
_entity_poly.entity_id
_entity_poly.type
_entity_poly.pdbx_seq_one_letter_code
_entity_poly.pdbx_strand_id
1 'polypeptide(L)'
;MAVVSLSEQVKALKEIALHLHHAERGGLLFVSTPDAAADAAIAAELRLWVLDEVQVLDFTFHPEPVELLSLSHHLRGLPPPQEKSALFVFGLDELPPEARKTCINALNWGRERLAWAGYSVLLF
;
A
#
# COMPACT_ATOMS: atom_id res chain seq x y z
N MET A 1 12.77 -5.15 20.97
CA MET A 1 12.47 -3.88 20.29
C MET A 1 13.73 -3.43 19.57
N ALA A 2 13.77 -3.55 18.25
CA ALA A 2 14.85 -2.96 17.47
C ALA A 2 14.57 -1.46 17.34
N VAL A 3 15.43 -0.64 17.94
CA VAL A 3 15.42 0.81 17.72
C VAL A 3 16.06 1.03 16.34
N VAL A 4 15.24 1.16 15.31
CA VAL A 4 15.70 1.59 13.98
C VAL A 4 16.19 3.02 14.12
N SER A 5 17.40 3.31 13.64
CA SER A 5 17.95 4.65 13.70
C SER A 5 17.13 5.60 12.81
N LEU A 6 16.98 6.87 13.22
CA LEU A 6 16.28 7.89 12.42
C LEU A 6 16.85 7.98 10.99
N SER A 7 18.17 7.77 10.83
CA SER A 7 18.83 7.74 9.54
C SER A 7 18.38 6.59 8.63
N GLU A 8 18.07 5.42 9.19
CA GLU A 8 17.58 4.27 8.43
C GLU A 8 16.14 4.46 7.99
N GLN A 9 15.29 5.04 8.84
CA GLN A 9 13.91 5.38 8.48
C GLN A 9 13.86 6.39 7.32
N VAL A 10 14.64 7.47 7.41
CA VAL A 10 14.73 8.47 6.32
C VAL A 10 15.26 7.84 5.04
N LYS A 11 16.22 6.91 5.13
CA LYS A 11 16.72 6.19 3.95
C LYS A 11 15.63 5.32 3.32
N ALA A 12 14.89 4.55 4.11
CA ALA A 12 13.80 3.72 3.61
C ALA A 12 12.71 4.56 2.93
N LEU A 13 12.32 5.70 3.53
CA LEU A 13 11.39 6.65 2.93
C LEU A 13 11.90 7.18 1.57
N LYS A 14 13.20 7.48 1.45
CA LYS A 14 13.83 7.93 0.19
C LYS A 14 13.76 6.85 -0.87
N GLU A 15 14.04 5.61 -0.51
CA GLU A 15 13.99 4.49 -1.43
C GLU A 15 12.56 4.25 -1.93
N ILE A 16 11.56 4.30 -1.04
CA ILE A 16 10.15 4.15 -1.41
C ILE A 16 9.70 5.28 -2.33
N ALA A 17 9.98 6.54 -1.98
CA ALA A 17 9.63 7.69 -2.81
C ALA A 17 10.29 7.58 -4.20
N LEU A 18 11.58 7.25 -4.26
CA LEU A 18 12.30 7.06 -5.53
C LEU A 18 11.64 5.96 -6.38
N HIS A 19 11.25 4.83 -5.77
CA HIS A 19 10.50 3.79 -6.47
C HIS A 19 9.19 4.30 -7.03
N LEU A 20 8.44 5.12 -6.28
CA LEU A 20 7.19 5.70 -6.75
C LEU A 20 7.39 6.69 -7.91
N HIS A 21 8.43 7.53 -7.84
CA HIS A 21 8.74 8.48 -8.92
C HIS A 21 9.18 7.79 -10.22
N HIS A 22 9.86 6.65 -10.13
CA HIS A 22 10.44 5.99 -11.31
C HIS A 22 9.74 4.69 -11.73
N ALA A 23 8.65 4.31 -11.07
CA ALA A 23 7.87 3.14 -11.45
C ALA A 23 7.28 3.30 -12.86
N GLU A 24 7.87 2.63 -13.85
CA GLU A 24 7.30 2.51 -15.20
C GLU A 24 6.12 1.52 -15.25
N ARG A 25 6.06 0.62 -14.27
CA ARG A 25 4.99 -0.35 -14.06
C ARG A 25 4.62 -0.36 -12.58
N GLY A 26 3.32 -0.43 -12.30
CA GLY A 26 2.81 -0.62 -10.95
C GLY A 26 3.48 -1.81 -10.26
N GLY A 27 3.81 -1.65 -8.98
CA GLY A 27 4.46 -2.67 -8.16
C GLY A 27 3.73 -2.90 -6.83
N LEU A 28 4.18 -3.88 -6.05
CA LEU A 28 3.73 -4.10 -4.67
C LEU A 28 4.92 -3.92 -3.73
N LEU A 29 4.82 -2.93 -2.85
CA LEU A 29 5.79 -2.62 -1.80
C LEU A 29 5.17 -2.95 -0.44
N PHE A 30 5.93 -3.61 0.42
CA PHE A 30 5.51 -3.90 1.80
C PHE A 30 6.23 -2.94 2.74
N VAL A 31 5.47 -2.25 3.58
CA VAL A 31 5.96 -1.30 4.57
C VAL A 31 5.66 -1.88 5.94
N SER A 32 6.64 -2.55 6.55
CA SER A 32 6.46 -3.11 7.88
C SER A 32 6.80 -2.06 8.93
N THR A 33 5.83 -1.73 9.77
CA THR A 33 5.97 -0.79 10.88
C THR A 33 5.53 -1.46 12.20
N PRO A 34 5.84 -0.87 13.37
CA PRO A 34 5.50 -1.50 14.66
C PRO A 34 4.01 -1.40 15.01
N ASP A 35 3.27 -0.42 14.48
CA ASP A 35 1.87 -0.16 14.81
C ASP A 35 1.19 0.79 13.78
N ALA A 36 -0.14 0.85 13.83
CA ALA A 36 -0.95 1.66 12.93
C ALA A 36 -0.66 3.18 13.00
N ALA A 37 -0.15 3.68 14.14
CA ALA A 37 0.24 5.08 14.24
C ALA A 37 1.52 5.37 13.45
N ALA A 38 2.48 4.44 13.46
CA ALA A 38 3.65 4.48 12.61
C ALA A 38 3.31 4.35 11.12
N ASP A 39 2.36 3.48 10.75
CA ASP A 39 1.84 3.39 9.38
C ASP A 39 1.31 4.74 8.90
N ALA A 40 0.43 5.35 9.70
CA ALA A 40 -0.17 6.64 9.38
C ALA A 40 0.88 7.76 9.26
N ALA A 41 1.88 7.77 10.14
CA ALA A 41 2.96 8.75 10.11
C ALA A 41 3.85 8.59 8.86
N ILE A 42 4.23 7.35 8.52
CA ILE A 42 5.03 7.05 7.32
C ILE A 42 4.25 7.37 6.05
N ALA A 43 2.96 7.01 5.99
CA ALA A 43 2.09 7.35 4.87
C ALA A 43 1.93 8.86 4.68
N ALA A 44 1.77 9.62 5.77
CA ALA A 44 1.69 11.07 5.72
C ALA A 44 2.99 11.70 5.19
N GLU A 45 4.14 11.23 5.67
CA GLU A 45 5.44 11.72 5.22
C GLU A 45 5.69 11.38 3.73
N LEU A 46 5.40 10.15 3.31
CA LEU A 46 5.54 9.72 1.92
C LEU A 46 4.68 10.57 0.97
N ARG A 47 3.44 10.91 1.38
CA ARG A 47 2.56 11.78 0.59
C ARG A 47 3.17 13.15 0.33
N LEU A 48 3.86 13.72 1.33
CA LEU A 48 4.53 15.01 1.16
C LEU A 48 5.69 14.92 0.17
N TRP A 49 6.38 13.79 0.12
CA TRP A 49 7.56 13.62 -0.73
C TRP A 49 7.23 13.36 -2.20
N VAL A 50 6.09 12.71 -2.45
CA VAL A 50 5.63 12.41 -3.81
C VAL A 50 4.55 13.38 -4.30
N LEU A 51 4.30 14.44 -3.52
CA LEU A 51 3.32 15.47 -3.84
C LEU A 51 3.57 16.03 -5.24
N ASP A 52 2.50 16.34 -5.97
CA ASP A 52 2.49 16.88 -7.34
C ASP A 52 3.02 15.94 -8.44
N GLU A 53 3.68 14.83 -8.11
CA GLU A 53 4.22 13.88 -9.08
C GLU A 53 3.50 12.53 -9.13
N VAL A 54 2.88 12.13 -8.01
CA VAL A 54 2.20 10.84 -7.88
C VAL A 54 0.81 11.06 -7.28
N GLN A 55 -0.22 10.61 -8.00
CA GLN A 55 -1.58 10.56 -7.46
C GLN A 55 -1.66 9.46 -6.40
N VAL A 56 -1.94 9.82 -5.15
CA VAL A 56 -2.08 8.85 -4.06
C VAL A 56 -3.57 8.62 -3.73
N LEU A 57 -3.98 7.37 -3.72
CA LEU A 57 -5.29 6.89 -3.27
C LEU A 57 -5.13 6.05 -2.01
N ASP A 58 -6.19 5.94 -1.22
CA ASP A 58 -6.23 5.06 -0.03
C ASP A 58 -7.21 3.92 -0.20
N PHE A 59 -6.86 2.79 0.38
CA PHE A 59 -7.77 1.68 0.60
C PHE A 59 -7.50 1.05 1.96
N THR A 60 -8.54 0.84 2.75
CA THR A 60 -8.43 0.18 4.06
C THR A 60 -9.19 -1.12 4.00
N PHE A 61 -8.54 -2.22 4.37
CA PHE A 61 -9.22 -3.50 4.54
C PHE A 61 -10.26 -3.38 5.66
N HIS A 62 -11.44 -3.95 5.42
CA HIS A 62 -12.52 -3.97 6.40
C HIS A 62 -13.13 -5.38 6.45
N PRO A 63 -13.54 -5.89 7.64
CA PRO A 63 -14.13 -7.23 7.75
C PRO A 63 -15.41 -7.37 6.94
N GLU A 64 -16.15 -6.28 6.75
CA GLU A 64 -17.41 -6.25 6.00
C GLU A 64 -17.56 -4.96 5.19
N PRO A 65 -18.14 -5.02 3.98
CA PRO A 65 -18.55 -6.22 3.26
C PRO A 65 -17.33 -7.00 2.69
N VAL A 66 -17.53 -8.25 2.27
CA VAL A 66 -16.44 -9.19 1.89
C VAL A 66 -15.53 -8.66 0.76
N GLU A 67 -16.06 -7.78 -0.09
CA GLU A 67 -15.34 -7.10 -1.16
C GLU A 67 -14.19 -6.25 -0.63
N LEU A 68 -14.33 -5.69 0.58
CA LEU A 68 -13.29 -4.92 1.27
C LEU A 68 -12.19 -5.80 1.86
N LEU A 69 -12.24 -7.13 1.69
CA LEU A 69 -11.13 -8.04 1.96
C LEU A 69 -10.27 -8.31 0.71
N SER A 70 -10.64 -7.77 -0.46
CA SER A 70 -9.96 -8.04 -1.72
C SER A 70 -9.46 -6.77 -2.41
N LEU A 71 -8.15 -6.52 -2.31
CA LEU A 71 -7.50 -5.43 -3.02
C LEU A 71 -7.69 -5.53 -4.55
N SER A 72 -7.67 -6.75 -5.09
CA SER A 72 -7.89 -6.98 -6.53
C SER A 72 -9.32 -6.70 -6.99
N HIS A 73 -10.29 -6.76 -6.07
CA HIS A 73 -11.66 -6.35 -6.34
C HIS A 73 -11.74 -4.83 -6.40
N HIS A 74 -11.15 -4.14 -5.41
CA HIS A 74 -11.10 -2.68 -5.37
C HIS A 74 -10.44 -2.09 -6.63
N LEU A 75 -9.24 -2.58 -7.00
CA LEU A 75 -8.52 -2.10 -8.19
C LEU A 75 -9.29 -2.30 -9.50
N ARG A 76 -10.17 -3.31 -9.59
CA ARG A 76 -11.02 -3.51 -10.78
C ARG A 76 -12.10 -2.43 -10.93
N GLY A 77 -12.48 -1.79 -9.83
CA GLY A 77 -13.43 -0.68 -9.83
C GLY A 77 -12.80 0.67 -10.14
N LEU A 78 -11.46 0.76 -10.13
CA LEU A 78 -10.74 1.99 -10.44
C LEU A 78 -10.50 2.12 -11.95
N PRO A 79 -10.53 3.35 -12.49
CA PRO A 79 -10.07 3.59 -13.86
C PRO A 79 -8.57 3.26 -13.97
N PRO A 80 -8.07 2.90 -15.16
CA PRO A 80 -6.63 2.83 -15.38
C PRO A 80 -5.98 4.17 -15.02
N PRO A 81 -4.82 4.17 -14.34
CA PRO A 81 -4.16 5.40 -13.96
C PRO A 81 -3.67 6.13 -15.21
N GLN A 82 -3.96 7.43 -15.32
CA GLN A 82 -3.52 8.27 -16.44
C GLN A 82 -2.10 8.80 -16.23
N GLU A 83 -1.70 8.94 -14.97
CA GLU A 83 -0.39 9.40 -14.51
C GLU A 83 0.16 8.43 -13.47
N LYS A 84 1.37 8.71 -12.96
CA LYS A 84 1.95 7.90 -11.88
C LYS A 84 0.99 7.90 -10.69
N SER A 85 0.57 6.72 -10.29
CA SER A 85 -0.44 6.56 -9.25
C SER A 85 -0.03 5.51 -8.24
N ALA A 86 -0.24 5.80 -6.97
CA ALA A 86 0.00 4.89 -5.87
C ALA A 86 -1.28 4.64 -5.08
N LEU A 87 -1.43 3.42 -4.57
CA LEU A 87 -2.52 3.02 -3.68
C LEU A 87 -1.92 2.62 -2.34
N PHE A 88 -2.20 3.39 -1.30
CA PHE A 88 -1.78 3.09 0.06
C PHE A 88 -2.85 2.23 0.72
N VAL A 89 -2.43 1.07 1.21
CA VAL A 89 -3.30 0.01 1.70
C VAL A 89 -3.06 -0.24 3.17
N PHE A 90 -4.10 -0.17 3.99
CA PHE A 90 -4.03 -0.26 5.46
C PHE A 90 -4.96 -1.33 6.04
N GLY A 91 -4.82 -1.58 7.34
CA GLY A 91 -5.82 -2.28 8.15
C GLY A 91 -5.74 -3.80 8.11
N LEU A 92 -4.74 -4.38 7.42
CA LEU A 92 -4.55 -5.83 7.36
C LEU A 92 -4.40 -6.42 8.77
N ASP A 93 -3.60 -5.76 9.62
CA ASP A 93 -3.32 -6.21 10.98
C ASP A 93 -4.41 -5.89 12.00
N GLU A 94 -5.44 -5.15 11.61
CA GLU A 94 -6.61 -4.85 12.44
C GLU A 94 -7.76 -5.83 12.18
N LEU A 95 -7.69 -6.60 11.09
CA LEU A 95 -8.70 -7.58 10.75
C LEU A 95 -8.76 -8.72 11.80
N PRO A 96 -9.99 -9.20 12.13
CA PRO A 96 -10.18 -10.45 12.86
C PRO A 96 -9.43 -11.61 12.19
N PRO A 97 -8.95 -12.63 12.93
CA PRO A 97 -8.08 -13.68 12.38
C PRO A 97 -8.60 -14.36 11.10
N GLU A 98 -9.89 -14.70 11.05
CA GLU A 98 -10.50 -15.35 9.88
C GLU A 98 -10.60 -14.41 8.67
N ALA A 99 -10.95 -13.14 8.91
CA ALA A 99 -11.00 -12.12 7.87
C ALA A 99 -9.58 -11.81 7.35
N ARG A 100 -8.58 -11.74 8.23
CA ARG A 100 -7.17 -11.55 7.86
C ARG A 100 -6.66 -12.69 7.00
N LYS A 101 -6.93 -13.94 7.37
CA LYS A 101 -6.58 -15.12 6.58
C LYS A 101 -7.22 -15.07 5.19
N THR A 102 -8.49 -14.70 5.12
CA THR A 102 -9.22 -14.53 3.87
C THR A 102 -8.59 -13.43 2.99
N CYS A 103 -8.26 -12.29 3.59
CA CYS A 103 -7.58 -11.19 2.92
C CYS A 103 -6.20 -11.58 2.37
N ILE A 104 -5.37 -12.26 3.16
CA ILE A 104 -4.05 -12.75 2.73
C ILE A 104 -4.20 -13.73 1.55
N ASN A 105 -5.18 -14.63 1.61
CA ASN A 105 -5.45 -15.54 0.49
C ASN A 105 -5.89 -14.78 -0.77
N ALA A 106 -6.74 -13.76 -0.62
CA ALA A 106 -7.18 -12.91 -1.72
C ALA A 106 -6.02 -12.11 -2.34
N LEU A 107 -5.10 -11.60 -1.51
CA LEU A 107 -3.87 -10.94 -1.98
C LEU A 107 -3.01 -11.89 -2.80
N ASN A 108 -2.77 -13.11 -2.29
CA ASN A 108 -1.98 -14.12 -2.97
C ASN A 108 -2.56 -14.50 -4.34
N TRP A 109 -3.88 -14.68 -4.42
CA TRP A 109 -4.58 -14.97 -5.69
C TRP A 109 -4.67 -13.74 -6.62
N GLY A 110 -4.57 -12.55 -6.06
CA GLY A 110 -4.66 -11.27 -6.77
C GLY A 110 -3.34 -10.78 -7.37
N ARG A 111 -2.18 -11.35 -6.97
CA ARG A 111 -0.84 -10.81 -7.27
C ARG A 111 -0.62 -10.43 -8.73
N GLU A 112 -0.97 -11.30 -9.68
CA GLU A 112 -0.80 -11.01 -11.10
C GLU A 112 -1.70 -9.87 -11.57
N ARG A 113 -2.93 -9.78 -11.05
CA ARG A 113 -3.86 -8.69 -11.37
C ARG A 113 -3.39 -7.36 -10.82
N LEU A 114 -2.72 -7.34 -9.66
CA LEU A 114 -2.12 -6.13 -9.10
C LEU A 114 -1.08 -5.54 -10.06
N ALA A 115 -0.22 -6.39 -10.63
CA ALA A 115 0.80 -5.96 -11.59
C ALA A 115 0.21 -5.36 -12.88
N TRP A 116 -1.03 -5.73 -13.24
CA TRP A 116 -1.70 -5.26 -14.46
C TRP A 116 -2.53 -4.00 -14.24
N ALA A 117 -2.84 -3.65 -12.97
CA ALA A 117 -3.66 -2.49 -12.65
C ALA A 117 -2.94 -1.15 -12.88
N GLY A 118 -1.60 -1.17 -13.03
CA GLY A 118 -0.79 0.03 -13.28
C GLY A 118 -0.52 0.91 -12.06
N TYR A 119 -1.17 0.63 -10.92
CA TYR A 119 -0.92 1.31 -9.64
C TYR A 119 0.29 0.72 -8.91
N SER A 120 1.08 1.58 -8.28
CA SER A 120 2.05 1.16 -7.25
C SER A 120 1.35 1.01 -5.91
N VAL A 121 1.20 -0.22 -5.44
CA VAL A 121 0.56 -0.54 -4.17
C VAL A 121 1.59 -0.52 -3.05
N LEU A 122 1.32 0.25 -2.00
CA LEU A 122 2.04 0.19 -0.73
C LEU A 122 1.13 -0.47 0.30
N LEU A 123 1.52 -1.65 0.78
CA LEU A 123 0.82 -2.35 1.84
C LEU A 123 1.51 -2.07 3.17
N PHE A 124 0.79 -1.37 4.05
CA PHE A 124 1.15 -1.09 5.43
C PHE A 124 0.61 -2.19 6.34
#